data_AF-X1Q6P5-F1
#
_entry.id   AF-X1Q6P5-F1
#
_cell.length_a   1.000
_cell.length_b   1.000
_cell.length_c   1.000
_cell.angle_alpha   90.00
_cell.angle_beta   90.00
_cell.angle_gamma   90.00
#
_symmetry.space_group_name_H-M   'P 1'
#
loop_
_entity.id
_entity.type
_entity.pdbx_description
1 polymer ?
#
loop_
_entity_poly.entity_id
_entity_poly.type
_entity_poly.pdbx_seq_one_letter_code
_entity_poly.pdbx_strand_id
1 'polypeptide(L)'
;MISYSIFATGEITADESIEDKLSSILNLDKETIAGKLNLDKSFVWLKRKVSPEVSKKIKGLDISGIGRVKECKRFYPNGPLACHVIGFTDI
;
A
#
# COMPACT_ATOMS: atom_id res chain seq x y z
N MET A 1 12.10 8.59 -6.84
CA MET A 1 10.68 8.45 -7.23
C MET A 1 9.89 8.18 -5.97
N ILE A 2 8.88 9.01 -5.66
CA ILE A 2 8.07 8.86 -4.44
C ILE A 2 7.10 7.70 -4.69
N SER A 3 7.14 6.71 -3.82
CA SER A 3 6.19 5.60 -3.82
C SER A 3 5.22 5.79 -2.66
N TYR A 4 3.99 5.36 -2.84
CA TYR A 4 3.03 5.28 -1.73
C TYR A 4 2.76 3.81 -1.43
N SER A 5 2.44 3.51 -0.19
CA SER A 5 1.95 2.19 0.22
C SER A 5 0.60 2.38 0.91
N ILE A 6 -0.35 1.53 0.58
CA ILE A 6 -1.73 1.62 1.05
C ILE A 6 -1.96 0.51 2.06
N PHE A 7 -2.55 0.88 3.19
CA PHE A 7 -2.96 -0.03 4.24
C PHE A 7 -4.42 0.20 4.59
N ALA A 8 -5.07 -0.85 5.08
CA ALA A 8 -6.38 -0.78 5.69
C ALA A 8 -6.26 -1.06 7.18
N THR A 9 -7.06 -0.37 7.98
CA THR A 9 -7.23 -0.56 9.41
C THR A 9 -8.49 -1.40 9.64
N GLY A 10 -8.45 -2.31 10.61
CA GLY A 10 -9.56 -3.24 10.93
C GLY A 10 -10.81 -2.59 11.53
N GLU A 11 -10.85 -1.27 11.67
CA GLU A 11 -12.04 -0.51 12.10
C GLU A 11 -13.05 -0.29 10.96
N ILE A 12 -12.75 -0.79 9.74
CA ILE A 12 -13.65 -0.75 8.59
C ILE A 12 -14.72 -1.83 8.72
N THR A 13 -15.97 -1.40 8.66
CA THR A 13 -17.07 -2.30 8.31
C THR A 13 -16.88 -2.69 6.84
N ALA A 14 -16.69 -3.98 6.56
CA ALA A 14 -16.52 -4.50 5.21
C ALA A 14 -17.78 -4.24 4.38
N ASP A 15 -17.82 -3.07 3.75
CA ASP A 15 -18.87 -2.67 2.84
C ASP A 15 -18.48 -3.13 1.44
N GLU A 16 -19.36 -3.89 0.79
CA GLU A 16 -19.09 -4.48 -0.52
C GLU A 16 -18.69 -3.40 -1.55
N SER A 17 -19.26 -2.20 -1.40
CA SER A 17 -18.96 -1.01 -2.20
C SER A 17 -17.51 -0.53 -2.10
N ILE A 18 -16.84 -0.75 -0.96
CA ILE A 18 -15.47 -0.31 -0.71
C ILE A 18 -14.49 -1.26 -1.39
N GLU A 19 -14.76 -2.56 -1.32
CA GLU A 19 -13.90 -3.59 -1.93
C GLU A 19 -13.86 -3.46 -3.45
N ASP A 20 -15.01 -3.21 -4.09
CA ASP A 20 -15.11 -2.99 -5.55
C ASP A 20 -14.34 -1.75 -6.02
N LYS A 21 -14.42 -0.65 -5.27
CA LYS A 21 -13.67 0.59 -5.55
C LYS A 21 -12.17 0.37 -5.40
N LEU A 22 -11.76 -0.33 -4.34
CA LEU A 22 -10.37 -0.67 -4.10
C LEU A 22 -9.83 -1.61 -5.16
N SER A 23 -10.58 -2.65 -5.51
CA SER A 23 -10.23 -3.62 -6.56
C SER A 23 -9.99 -2.91 -7.89
N SER A 24 -10.89 -2.03 -8.29
CA SER A 24 -10.77 -1.25 -9.55
C SER A 24 -9.53 -0.36 -9.58
N ILE A 25 -9.18 0.27 -8.45
CA ILE A 25 -8.07 1.23 -8.37
C ILE A 25 -6.72 0.52 -8.20
N LEU A 26 -6.70 -0.53 -7.40
CA LEU A 26 -5.50 -1.31 -7.08
C LEU A 26 -5.22 -2.39 -8.13
N ASN A 27 -6.19 -2.72 -8.99
CA ASN A 27 -6.14 -3.86 -9.90
C ASN A 27 -5.80 -5.15 -9.11
N LEU A 28 -6.50 -5.34 -8.00
CA LEU A 28 -6.37 -6.49 -7.11
C LEU A 28 -7.71 -7.20 -7.00
N ASP A 29 -7.67 -8.50 -6.79
CA ASP A 29 -8.87 -9.30 -6.67
C ASP A 29 -9.65 -8.97 -5.39
N LYS A 30 -10.98 -8.90 -5.50
CA LYS A 30 -11.87 -8.61 -4.38
C LYS A 30 -11.72 -9.66 -3.29
N GLU A 31 -11.60 -10.94 -3.66
CA GLU A 31 -11.39 -12.03 -2.71
C GLU A 31 -10.09 -11.87 -1.92
N THR A 32 -9.04 -11.36 -2.57
CA THR A 32 -7.76 -11.10 -1.90
C THR A 32 -7.86 -9.92 -0.93
N ILE A 33 -8.67 -8.91 -1.25
CA ILE A 33 -8.93 -7.76 -0.37
C ILE A 33 -9.81 -8.21 0.79
N ALA A 34 -10.92 -8.89 0.52
CA ALA A 34 -11.84 -9.44 1.52
C ALA A 34 -11.10 -10.38 2.49
N GLY A 35 -10.29 -11.31 1.98
CA GLY A 35 -9.48 -12.20 2.82
C GLY A 35 -8.44 -11.46 3.67
N LYS A 36 -7.88 -10.36 3.15
CA LYS A 36 -6.98 -9.48 3.90
C LYS A 36 -7.71 -8.65 4.96
N LEU A 37 -8.94 -8.20 4.70
CA LEU A 37 -9.78 -7.45 5.64
C LEU A 37 -10.41 -8.34 6.71
N ASN A 38 -10.70 -9.61 6.37
CA ASN A 38 -11.32 -10.59 7.26
C ASN A 38 -10.33 -11.16 8.30
N LEU A 39 -9.03 -11.14 8.02
CA LEU A 39 -8.04 -11.35 9.07
C LEU A 39 -8.23 -10.24 10.10
N ASP A 40 -8.51 -10.62 11.36
CA ASP A 40 -8.67 -9.81 12.59
C ASP A 40 -7.43 -8.96 12.96
N LYS A 41 -6.64 -8.56 11.97
CA LYS A 41 -5.49 -7.70 12.08
C LYS A 41 -5.99 -6.27 11.99
N SER A 42 -5.75 -5.51 13.06
CA SER A 42 -6.04 -4.08 13.10
C SER A 42 -5.33 -3.28 12.01
N PHE A 43 -4.34 -3.85 11.32
CA PHE A 43 -3.61 -3.20 10.23
C PHE A 43 -3.17 -4.22 9.18
N VAL A 44 -3.53 -3.99 7.91
CA VAL A 44 -3.18 -4.88 6.79
C VAL A 44 -2.69 -4.10 5.56
N TRP A 45 -1.55 -4.54 5.02
CA TRP A 45 -1.01 -4.00 3.77
C TRP A 45 -1.80 -4.52 2.56
N LEU A 46 -2.51 -3.62 1.89
CA LEU A 46 -3.22 -3.93 0.65
C LEU A 46 -2.23 -4.03 -0.51
N LYS A 47 -1.47 -2.94 -0.74
CA LYS A 47 -0.49 -2.85 -1.83
C LYS A 47 0.64 -1.90 -1.47
N ARG A 48 1.86 -2.35 -1.74
CA ARG A 48 3.08 -1.55 -1.61
C ARG A 48 3.49 -0.98 -2.96
N LYS A 49 4.21 0.15 -2.94
CA LYS A 49 4.78 0.80 -4.15
C LYS A 49 3.72 1.18 -5.20
N VAL A 50 2.58 1.71 -4.78
CA VAL A 50 1.60 2.29 -5.69
C VAL A 50 2.04 3.65 -6.23
N SER A 51 1.62 3.92 -7.46
CA SER A 51 1.81 5.21 -8.13
C SER A 51 1.12 6.35 -7.36
N PRO A 52 1.69 7.56 -7.38
CA PRO A 52 1.11 8.73 -6.71
C PRO A 52 -0.30 9.05 -7.21
N GLU A 53 -0.60 8.78 -8.49
CA GLU A 53 -1.93 8.99 -9.09
C GLU A 53 -3.00 8.10 -8.47
N VAL A 54 -2.68 6.81 -8.31
CA VAL A 54 -3.54 5.81 -7.66
C VAL A 54 -3.78 6.20 -6.20
N SER A 55 -2.72 6.62 -5.49
CA SER A 55 -2.82 7.10 -4.12
C SER A 55 -3.71 8.35 -3.99
N LYS A 56 -3.66 9.25 -4.97
CA LYS A 56 -4.49 10.47 -4.99
C LYS A 56 -5.97 10.14 -5.23
N LYS A 57 -6.28 9.17 -6.10
CA LYS A 57 -7.66 8.67 -6.30
C LYS A 57 -8.24 8.10 -5.00
N ILE A 58 -7.47 7.27 -4.30
CA ILE A 58 -7.88 6.69 -3.01
C ILE A 58 -8.09 7.77 -1.95
N LYS A 59 -7.22 8.78 -1.91
CA LYS A 59 -7.41 9.93 -1.02
C LYS A 59 -8.72 10.68 -1.30
N GLY A 60 -9.10 10.82 -2.58
CA GLY A 60 -10.34 11.51 -2.96
C GLY A 60 -11.63 10.78 -2.59
N LEU A 61 -11.55 9.50 -2.22
CA LEU A 61 -12.69 8.68 -1.83
C LEU A 61 -13.04 8.79 -0.35
N ASP A 62 -12.20 9.43 0.47
CA ASP A 62 -12.39 9.67 1.91
C ASP A 62 -12.93 8.45 2.68
N ILE A 63 -12.38 7.28 2.39
CA ILE A 63 -12.82 6.01 2.98
C ILE A 63 -12.25 5.94 4.40
N SER A 64 -13.12 5.93 5.40
CA SER A 64 -12.74 5.73 6.80
C SER A 64 -11.97 4.43 6.95
N GLY A 65 -10.81 4.45 7.61
CA GLY A 65 -9.96 3.28 7.87
C GLY A 65 -8.98 2.88 6.75
N ILE A 66 -8.92 3.61 5.63
CA ILE A 66 -7.88 3.39 4.60
C ILE A 66 -6.82 4.46 4.71
N GLY A 67 -5.59 4.03 4.99
CA GLY A 67 -4.44 4.90 5.12
C GLY A 67 -3.45 4.75 3.97
N ARG A 68 -2.59 5.77 3.83
CA ARG A 68 -1.46 5.75 2.89
C ARG A 68 -0.19 6.21 3.59
N VAL A 69 0.88 5.46 3.40
CA VAL A 69 2.21 5.81 3.85
C VAL A 69 3.02 6.27 2.64
N LYS A 70 3.72 7.39 2.80
CA LYS A 70 4.70 7.84 1.80
C LYS A 70 5.99 7.06 2.02
N GLU A 71 6.36 6.21 1.07
CA GLU A 71 7.62 5.49 1.06
C GLU A 71 8.62 6.16 0.10
N CYS A 72 9.71 6.65 0.69
CA CYS A 72 10.85 7.11 -0.09
C CYS A 72 11.75 5.90 -0.39
N LYS A 73 11.72 5.40 -1.63
CA LYS A 73 12.69 4.39 -2.07
C LYS A 73 14.08 5.01 -2.00
N ARG A 74 14.99 4.41 -1.20
CA ARG A 74 16.41 4.80 -1.15
C ARG A 74 17.00 4.67 -2.56
N PHE A 75 17.62 5.75 -3.04
CA PHE A 75 18.32 5.79 -4.31
C PHE A 75 19.82 5.87 -4.00
N TYR A 76 20.60 4.89 -4.43
CA TYR A 76 22.06 4.87 -4.32
C TYR A 76 22.65 5.34 -5.67
N PRO A 77 22.94 6.64 -5.84
CA PRO A 77 23.39 7.20 -7.11
C PRO A 77 24.71 6.61 -7.63
N ASN A 78 25.56 6.10 -6.73
CA ASN A 78 26.87 5.52 -7.07
C ASN A 78 26.87 3.99 -7.24
N GLY A 79 25.70 3.35 -7.33
CA GLY A 79 25.58 1.93 -7.65
C GLY A 79 26.42 0.99 -6.76
N PRO A 80 26.93 -0.15 -7.28
CA PRO A 80 27.59 -1.19 -6.50
C PRO A 80 28.98 -0.83 -5.95
N LEU A 81 29.56 0.32 -6.34
CA LEU A 81 30.88 0.76 -5.86
C LEU A 81 30.93 0.95 -4.33
N ALA A 82 29.78 1.23 -3.70
CA ALA A 82 29.67 1.40 -2.26
C ALA A 82 29.05 0.20 -1.51
N CYS A 83 28.64 -0.88 -2.23
CA CYS A 83 28.00 -2.05 -1.61
C CYS A 83 28.90 -2.77 -0.59
N HIS A 84 30.22 -2.73 -0.79
CA HIS A 84 31.17 -3.39 0.10
C HIS A 84 31.37 -2.66 1.44
N VAL A 85 31.02 -1.38 1.55
CA VAL A 85 31.23 -0.57 2.77
C VAL A 85 29.94 -0.35 3.56
N ILE A 86 28.78 -0.30 2.89
CA ILE A 86 27.51 0.13 3.49
C ILE A 86 26.65 -1.06 3.97
N GLY A 87 26.86 -2.26 3.42
CA GLY A 87 26.03 -3.43 3.72
C GLY A 87 24.67 -3.40 3.01
N PHE A 88 24.12 -4.59 2.76
CA PHE A 88 22.78 -4.77 2.17
C PHE A 88 21.74 -4.85 3.29
N THR A 89 20.59 -4.21 3.10
CA THR A 89 19.42 -4.41 3.95
C THR A 89 18.46 -5.33 3.22
N ASP A 90 18.24 -6.51 3.77
CA ASP A 90 17.14 -7.40 3.42
C ASP A 90 16.12 -7.36 4.57
N ILE A 91 14.96 -6.72 4.33
CA ILE A 91 13.65 -7.01 4.94
C ILE A 91 12.50 -6.32 4.19
#